data_AF-A0A1M7T139-F1
#
_entry.id   AF-A0A1M7T139-F1
#
_cell.length_a   1.000
_cell.length_b   1.000
_cell.length_c   1.000
_cell.angle_alpha   90.00
_cell.angle_beta   90.00
_cell.angle_gamma   90.00
#
_symmetry.space_group_name_H-M   'P 1'
#
loop_
_entity.id
_entity.type
_entity.pdbx_description
1 polymer ?
#
loop_
_entity_poly.entity_id
_entity_poly.type
_entity_poly.pdbx_seq_one_letter_code
_entity_poly.pdbx_strand_id
1 'polypeptide(L)'
;MSKIAVAVSGGADSLFALLRLREEGHEVFALHARLFPLDETQIKTEKRLETLCESLKIPLFILDLHLEFEKMVVTPFCKAWNKGETPNPCALCNFRIKFGLLHDKSLELGAEALATGHYVGIESLQLFAKSADGCVKQKETAVLVTGKDKYKDQSYFLALVPKERLTQMIFPLKDCIKTKIQQYLSDNGYSVPVAKESQEICFIKDDDYKSFLKMRKVKLSGGGAIVLASTGEKLGLHQGLWQYTEGQRRGLGIAYTEPLFVCGKDLEKNQLVVCTKSELAAKTIYTEKANLFFEPEDLQVILQEAYKNGKLWVKLRYRQTPSLAKVELKDQGFVITLASENNGQSAIMPPAAGQIAVVYTELPKGYLLDISGEIRKTSKDTPKETSKESLEKEVLIDSQVKAEDKTLFILGAGVIKR
;
A
#
# COMPACT_ATOMS: atom_id res chain seq x y z
N MET A 1 0.84 31.41 6.39
CA MET A 1 0.39 30.73 7.61
C MET A 1 -0.94 30.10 7.26
N SER A 2 -1.07 28.79 7.45
CA SER A 2 -2.27 28.03 7.10
C SER A 2 -2.82 27.32 8.32
N LYS A 3 -4.13 27.11 8.34
CA LYS A 3 -4.80 26.31 9.37
C LYS A 3 -4.75 24.83 9.02
N ILE A 4 -4.04 24.02 9.81
CA ILE A 4 -3.76 22.61 9.51
C ILE A 4 -4.37 21.71 10.59
N ALA A 5 -5.18 20.75 10.15
CA ALA A 5 -5.56 19.63 11.00
C ALA A 5 -4.41 18.62 11.04
N VAL A 6 -4.05 18.12 12.22
CA VAL A 6 -3.05 17.05 12.33
C VAL A 6 -3.71 15.79 12.85
N ALA A 7 -3.71 14.73 12.04
CA ALA A 7 -4.21 13.43 12.45
C ALA A 7 -3.32 12.83 13.54
N VAL A 8 -3.87 12.71 14.76
CA VAL A 8 -3.14 12.18 15.92
C VAL A 8 -3.65 10.81 16.32
N SER A 9 -2.75 9.83 16.42
CA SER A 9 -3.06 8.48 16.91
C SER A 9 -2.71 8.27 18.38
N GLY A 10 -2.10 9.27 19.02
CA GLY A 10 -1.46 9.12 20.33
C GLY A 10 -0.04 8.55 20.26
N GLY A 11 0.45 8.18 19.08
CA GLY A 11 1.84 7.73 18.89
C GLY A 11 2.83 8.87 18.73
N ALA A 12 4.13 8.53 18.86
CA ALA A 12 5.25 9.47 18.77
C ALA A 12 5.29 10.23 17.43
N ASP A 13 4.99 9.56 16.32
CA ASP A 13 5.13 10.12 14.97
C ASP A 13 4.12 11.25 14.71
N SER A 14 2.85 10.99 15.03
CA SER A 14 1.81 12.01 14.89
C SER A 14 1.99 13.18 15.87
N LEU A 15 2.52 12.91 17.07
CA LEU A 15 2.83 13.95 18.03
C LEU A 15 3.95 14.86 17.52
N PHE A 16 5.05 14.26 17.03
CA PHE A 16 6.14 15.04 16.45
C PHE A 16 5.69 15.83 15.22
N ALA A 17 4.86 15.24 14.36
CA ALA A 17 4.27 15.95 13.21
C ALA A 17 3.46 17.20 13.66
N LEU A 18 2.65 17.06 14.72
CA LEU A 18 1.88 18.16 15.30
C LEU A 18 2.79 19.27 15.84
N LEU A 19 3.79 18.90 16.64
CA LEU A 19 4.73 19.83 17.23
C LEU A 19 5.55 20.56 16.16
N ARG A 20 6.01 19.83 15.15
CA ARG A 20 6.81 20.36 14.05
C ARG A 20 6.07 21.44 13.26
N LEU A 21 4.81 21.18 12.89
CA LEU A 21 4.01 22.16 12.14
C LEU A 21 3.69 23.40 12.99
N ARG A 22 3.49 23.23 14.29
CA ARG A 22 3.36 24.35 15.22
C ARG A 22 4.64 25.20 15.27
N GLU A 23 5.81 24.56 15.37
CA GLU A 23 7.12 25.24 15.36
C GLU A 23 7.40 25.98 14.05
N GLU A 24 6.87 25.49 12.93
CA GLU A 24 6.93 26.14 11.63
C GLU A 24 5.97 27.35 11.51
N GLY A 25 5.18 27.63 12.55
CA GLY A 25 4.33 28.81 12.66
C GLY A 25 2.92 28.63 12.07
N HIS A 26 2.48 27.40 11.82
CA HIS A 26 1.12 27.12 11.38
C HIS A 26 0.13 27.15 12.55
N GLU A 27 -1.12 27.55 12.27
CA GLU A 27 -2.23 27.33 13.18
C GLU A 27 -2.61 25.85 13.11
N VAL A 28 -2.42 25.10 14.19
CA VAL A 28 -2.67 23.65 14.21
C VAL A 28 -3.78 23.28 15.18
N PHE A 29 -4.57 22.27 14.81
CA PHE A 29 -5.41 21.55 15.74
C PHE A 29 -5.23 20.04 15.57
N ALA A 30 -5.38 19.31 16.66
CA ALA A 30 -5.29 17.87 16.69
C ALA A 30 -6.64 17.23 16.32
N LEU A 31 -6.61 16.21 15.47
CA LEU A 31 -7.78 15.46 15.03
C LEU A 31 -7.55 13.97 15.29
N HIS A 32 -8.29 13.42 16.26
CA HIS A 32 -8.20 12.01 16.63
C HIS A 32 -9.40 11.24 16.05
N ALA A 33 -9.12 10.10 15.41
CA ALA A 33 -10.16 9.19 14.93
C ALA A 33 -10.29 8.01 15.89
N ARG A 34 -11.43 7.91 16.57
CA ARG A 34 -11.81 6.74 17.35
C ARG A 34 -12.34 5.68 16.38
N LEU A 35 -11.56 4.62 16.17
CA LEU A 35 -11.87 3.54 15.22
C LEU A 35 -12.48 2.30 15.90
N PHE A 36 -12.55 2.31 17.23
CA PHE A 36 -12.98 1.20 18.07
C PHE A 36 -14.06 1.68 19.05
N PRO A 37 -14.98 0.81 19.46
CA PRO A 37 -15.87 1.11 20.58
C PRO A 37 -15.06 1.54 21.80
N LEU A 38 -15.62 2.43 22.62
CA LEU A 38 -14.96 2.87 23.85
C LEU A 38 -14.76 1.70 24.82
N ASP A 39 -13.51 1.36 25.06
CA ASP A 39 -13.06 0.53 26.18
C ASP A 39 -12.14 1.33 27.12
N GLU A 40 -11.68 0.71 28.20
CA GLU A 40 -10.76 1.33 29.16
C GLU A 40 -9.46 1.85 28.51
N THR A 41 -8.96 1.17 27.48
CA THR A 41 -7.76 1.54 26.73
C THR A 41 -8.00 2.78 25.88
N GLN A 42 -9.12 2.85 25.17
CA GLN A 42 -9.48 4.01 24.36
C GLN A 42 -9.73 5.22 25.25
N ILE A 43 -10.50 5.07 26.33
CA ILE A 43 -10.75 6.16 27.31
C ILE A 43 -9.43 6.71 27.87
N LYS A 44 -8.51 5.83 28.26
CA LYS A 44 -7.19 6.23 28.77
C LYS A 44 -6.35 6.96 27.72
N THR A 45 -6.43 6.54 26.46
CA THR A 45 -5.69 7.15 25.35
C THR A 45 -6.23 8.54 25.04
N GLU A 46 -7.55 8.70 24.96
CA GLU A 46 -8.22 9.97 24.72
C GLU A 46 -7.94 10.96 25.84
N LYS A 47 -8.06 10.55 27.10
CA LYS A 47 -7.72 11.40 28.25
C LYS A 47 -6.27 11.90 28.23
N ARG A 48 -5.33 11.04 27.82
CA ARG A 48 -3.92 11.44 27.66
C ARG A 48 -3.71 12.42 26.51
N LEU A 49 -4.44 12.26 25.41
CA LEU A 49 -4.44 13.21 24.30
C LEU A 49 -5.02 14.56 24.72
N GLU A 50 -6.13 14.57 25.46
CA GLU A 50 -6.75 15.78 26.01
C GLU A 50 -5.75 16.54 26.89
N THR A 51 -5.17 15.87 27.90
CA THR A 51 -4.17 16.49 28.80
C THR A 51 -2.96 17.04 28.03
N LEU A 52 -2.48 16.31 27.02
CA LEU A 52 -1.36 16.74 26.20
C LEU A 52 -1.73 17.98 25.38
N CYS A 53 -2.85 17.95 24.66
CA CYS A 53 -3.32 19.07 23.85
C CYS A 53 -3.61 20.32 24.69
N GLU A 54 -4.19 20.17 25.88
CA GLU A 54 -4.40 21.25 26.85
C GLU A 54 -3.08 21.91 27.26
N SER A 55 -2.07 21.11 27.63
CA SER A 55 -0.76 21.64 28.03
C SER A 55 -0.03 22.36 26.89
N LEU A 56 -0.28 21.93 25.65
CA LEU A 56 0.26 22.55 24.43
C LEU A 56 -0.58 23.74 23.92
N LYS A 57 -1.76 23.99 24.52
CA LYS A 57 -2.77 24.95 24.06
C LYS A 57 -3.18 24.72 22.60
N ILE A 58 -3.32 23.45 22.22
CA ILE A 58 -3.75 23.01 20.87
C ILE A 58 -5.17 22.45 20.98
N PRO A 59 -6.14 22.92 20.17
CA PRO A 59 -7.47 22.34 20.16
C PRO A 59 -7.43 20.86 19.74
N LEU A 60 -8.22 20.02 20.41
CA LEU A 60 -8.38 18.60 20.07
C LEU A 60 -9.83 18.33 19.67
N PHE A 61 -10.01 17.66 18.54
CA PHE A 61 -11.28 17.12 18.09
C PHE A 61 -11.19 15.59 18.04
N ILE A 62 -12.11 14.91 18.71
CA ILE A 62 -12.23 13.46 18.67
C ILE A 62 -13.45 13.10 17.83
N LEU A 63 -13.22 12.39 16.74
CA LEU A 63 -14.26 11.91 15.84
C LEU A 63 -14.50 10.43 16.08
N ASP A 64 -15.75 10.09 16.38
CA ASP A 64 -16.16 8.71 16.42
C ASP A 64 -16.42 8.19 15.00
N LEU A 65 -15.56 7.29 14.53
CA LEU A 65 -15.62 6.68 13.20
C LEU A 65 -15.64 5.15 13.28
N HIS A 66 -16.00 4.57 14.43
CA HIS A 66 -15.92 3.12 14.62
C HIS A 66 -16.87 2.34 13.69
N LEU A 67 -18.07 2.87 13.43
CA LEU A 67 -19.04 2.24 12.52
C LEU A 67 -18.56 2.28 11.08
N GLU A 68 -17.98 3.39 10.66
CA GLU A 68 -17.41 3.58 9.33
C GLU A 68 -16.18 2.69 9.15
N PHE A 69 -15.30 2.62 10.15
CA PHE A 69 -14.16 1.72 10.15
C PHE A 69 -14.58 0.25 10.03
N GLU A 70 -15.57 -0.15 10.81
CA GLU A 70 -16.14 -1.49 10.78
C GLU A 70 -16.70 -1.82 9.39
N LYS A 71 -17.49 -0.92 8.81
CA LYS A 71 -18.10 -1.09 7.48
C LYS A 71 -17.08 -1.07 6.34
N MET A 72 -16.11 -0.17 6.40
CA MET A 72 -15.23 0.15 5.26
C MET A 72 -13.89 -0.60 5.28
N VAL A 73 -13.47 -1.14 6.43
CA VAL A 73 -12.18 -1.83 6.61
C VAL A 73 -12.37 -3.24 7.15
N VAL A 74 -13.00 -3.40 8.30
CA VAL A 74 -13.08 -4.70 9.00
C VAL A 74 -14.00 -5.69 8.28
N THR A 75 -15.16 -5.24 7.83
CA THR A 75 -16.10 -6.07 7.05
C THR A 75 -15.48 -6.53 5.72
N PRO A 76 -14.86 -5.67 4.88
CA PRO A 76 -14.12 -6.09 3.70
C PRO A 76 -12.99 -7.08 4.00
N PHE A 77 -12.23 -6.86 5.09
CA PHE A 77 -11.20 -7.80 5.54
C PHE A 77 -11.77 -9.20 5.79
N CYS A 78 -12.89 -9.30 6.52
CA CYS A 78 -13.56 -10.58 6.77
C CYS A 78 -14.08 -11.23 5.48
N LYS A 79 -14.64 -10.44 4.56
CA LYS A 79 -15.14 -10.92 3.26
C LYS A 79 -14.04 -11.48 2.38
N ALA A 80 -12.87 -10.84 2.34
CA ALA A 80 -11.72 -11.30 1.57
C ALA A 80 -11.23 -12.68 2.05
N TRP A 81 -11.12 -12.89 3.37
CA TRP A 81 -10.76 -14.21 3.92
C TRP A 81 -11.78 -15.31 3.61
N ASN A 82 -13.07 -14.99 3.60
CA ASN A 82 -14.11 -15.93 3.13
C ASN A 82 -13.93 -16.32 1.66
N LYS A 83 -13.38 -15.41 0.83
CA LYS A 83 -13.01 -15.68 -0.57
C LYS A 83 -11.62 -16.32 -0.72
N GLY A 84 -10.95 -16.68 0.37
CA GLY A 84 -9.60 -17.27 0.33
C GLY A 84 -8.48 -16.28 -0.03
N GLU A 85 -8.75 -14.98 -0.06
CA GLU A 85 -7.75 -13.93 -0.28
C GLU A 85 -6.97 -13.61 1.00
N THR A 86 -5.88 -12.84 0.89
CA THR A 86 -5.12 -12.30 2.02
C THR A 86 -5.09 -10.77 1.90
N PRO A 87 -6.07 -10.05 2.50
CA PRO A 87 -6.26 -8.61 2.30
C PRO A 87 -5.19 -7.75 2.99
N ASN A 88 -5.02 -6.51 2.51
CA ASN A 88 -4.27 -5.46 3.19
C ASN A 88 -5.22 -4.38 3.79
N PRO A 89 -5.69 -4.55 5.04
CA PRO A 89 -6.65 -3.61 5.63
C PRO A 89 -6.06 -2.23 5.92
N CYS A 90 -4.74 -2.13 6.10
CA CYS A 90 -4.06 -0.85 6.39
C CYS A 90 -4.12 0.10 5.19
N ALA A 91 -3.92 -0.42 3.98
CA ALA A 91 -4.04 0.37 2.76
C ALA A 91 -5.48 0.85 2.52
N LEU A 92 -6.46 -0.03 2.78
CA LEU A 92 -7.89 0.33 2.71
C LEU A 92 -8.26 1.39 3.76
N CYS A 93 -7.73 1.29 4.98
CA CYS A 93 -7.92 2.27 6.05
C CYS A 93 -7.32 3.62 5.67
N ASN A 94 -6.12 3.66 5.11
CA ASN A 94 -5.54 4.91 4.61
C ASN A 94 -6.44 5.52 3.55
N PHE A 95 -6.82 4.77 2.51
CA PHE A 95 -7.67 5.28 1.43
C PHE A 95 -9.03 5.80 1.95
N ARG A 96 -9.79 4.98 2.67
CA ARG A 96 -11.19 5.29 2.99
C ARG A 96 -11.37 6.12 4.25
N ILE A 97 -10.54 5.88 5.26
CA ILE A 97 -10.69 6.50 6.58
C ILE A 97 -9.79 7.71 6.70
N LYS A 98 -8.46 7.55 6.59
CA LYS A 98 -7.53 8.65 6.89
C LYS A 98 -7.52 9.74 5.80
N PHE A 99 -7.39 9.35 4.54
CA PHE A 99 -7.35 10.26 3.40
C PHE A 99 -8.73 10.47 2.75
N GLY A 100 -9.75 9.75 3.24
CA GLY A 100 -11.16 9.94 2.94
C GLY A 100 -11.86 10.69 4.08
N LEU A 101 -12.59 9.96 4.92
CA LEU A 101 -13.46 10.55 5.95
C LEU A 101 -12.78 11.56 6.88
N LEU A 102 -11.59 11.24 7.39
CA LEU A 102 -10.87 12.12 8.32
C LEU A 102 -10.40 13.40 7.62
N HIS A 103 -10.02 13.30 6.35
CA HIS A 103 -9.69 14.47 5.52
C HIS A 103 -10.93 15.31 5.26
N ASP A 104 -12.04 14.72 4.84
CA ASP A 104 -13.29 15.45 4.60
C ASP A 104 -13.74 16.17 5.89
N LYS A 105 -13.67 15.51 7.04
CA LYS A 105 -13.97 16.11 8.35
C LYS A 105 -13.00 17.21 8.77
N SER A 106 -11.73 17.10 8.40
CA SER A 106 -10.76 18.17 8.68
C SER A 106 -11.11 19.47 7.93
N LEU A 107 -11.58 19.35 6.68
CA LEU A 107 -12.01 20.49 5.87
C LEU A 107 -13.30 21.11 6.42
N GLU A 108 -14.26 20.28 6.86
CA GLU A 108 -15.49 20.74 7.53
C GLU A 108 -15.19 21.55 8.81
N LEU A 109 -14.11 21.20 9.53
CA LEU A 109 -13.63 21.93 10.72
C LEU A 109 -12.80 23.19 10.36
N GLY A 110 -12.69 23.52 9.07
CA GLY A 110 -12.04 24.71 8.56
C GLY A 110 -10.53 24.59 8.40
N ALA A 111 -9.96 23.38 8.31
CA ALA A 111 -8.57 23.23 7.89
C ALA A 111 -8.41 23.47 6.38
N GLU A 112 -7.25 24.01 6.00
CA GLU A 112 -6.82 24.12 4.60
C GLU A 112 -6.14 22.83 4.11
N ALA A 113 -5.61 22.02 5.04
CA ALA A 113 -4.97 20.75 4.76
C ALA A 113 -5.00 19.80 5.97
N LEU A 114 -4.88 18.50 5.69
CA LEU A 114 -4.66 17.47 6.71
C LEU A 114 -3.19 17.04 6.71
N ALA A 115 -2.56 17.10 7.87
CA ALA A 115 -1.24 16.53 8.11
C ALA A 115 -1.33 15.16 8.77
N THR A 116 -0.42 14.27 8.41
CA THR A 116 -0.30 12.95 9.03
C THR A 116 1.16 12.61 9.35
N GLY A 117 1.38 11.76 10.35
CA GLY A 117 2.70 11.26 10.71
C GLY A 117 3.23 10.16 9.78
N HIS A 118 2.91 10.17 8.48
CA HIS A 118 3.45 9.18 7.54
C HIS A 118 4.82 9.60 7.00
N TYR A 119 5.72 8.63 6.85
CA TYR A 119 7.06 8.81 6.27
C TYR A 119 7.02 8.71 4.74
N VAL A 120 6.43 9.72 4.12
CA VAL A 120 6.33 9.89 2.66
C VAL A 120 6.40 11.37 2.34
N GLY A 121 6.55 11.73 1.07
CA GLY A 121 6.51 13.12 0.62
C GLY A 121 5.61 13.31 -0.58
N ILE A 122 5.10 14.52 -0.76
CA ILE A 122 4.58 14.97 -2.05
C ILE A 122 5.58 15.95 -2.64
N GLU A 123 6.03 15.67 -3.85
CA GLU A 123 6.93 16.53 -4.62
C GLU A 123 6.27 16.93 -5.94
N SER A 124 6.65 18.07 -6.48
CA SER A 124 6.36 18.48 -7.84
C SER A 124 7.43 17.90 -8.76
N LEU A 125 7.01 17.27 -9.85
CA LEU A 125 7.86 16.70 -10.87
C LEU A 125 7.63 17.46 -12.18
N GLN A 126 8.72 17.88 -12.82
CA GLN A 126 8.68 18.47 -14.15
C GLN A 126 8.89 17.38 -15.21
N LEU A 127 7.85 17.16 -16.02
CA LEU A 127 7.83 16.24 -17.15
C LEU A 127 8.04 17.02 -18.45
N PHE A 128 8.92 16.51 -19.31
CA PHE A 128 9.19 17.09 -20.62
C PHE A 128 8.86 16.08 -21.71
N ALA A 129 7.82 16.35 -22.50
CA ALA A 129 7.46 15.53 -23.64
C ALA A 129 7.98 16.18 -24.92
N LYS A 130 8.90 15.52 -25.61
CA LYS A 130 9.35 15.92 -26.95
C LYS A 130 8.55 15.15 -27.99
N SER A 131 7.75 15.84 -28.81
CA SER A 131 7.04 15.25 -29.94
C SER A 131 7.96 15.04 -31.15
N ALA A 132 7.50 14.24 -32.11
CA ALA A 132 8.21 13.88 -33.34
C ALA A 132 8.64 15.10 -34.18
N ASP A 133 7.86 16.18 -34.15
CA ASP A 133 8.14 17.47 -34.81
C ASP A 133 9.19 18.33 -34.06
N GLY A 134 9.70 17.85 -32.93
CA GLY A 134 10.72 18.51 -32.12
C GLY A 134 10.16 19.48 -31.08
N CYS A 135 8.85 19.69 -30.99
CA CYS A 135 8.26 20.52 -29.94
C CYS A 135 8.42 19.88 -28.55
N VAL A 136 8.80 20.68 -27.56
CA VAL A 136 8.92 20.24 -26.16
C VAL A 136 7.77 20.85 -25.36
N LYS A 137 6.91 20.01 -24.79
CA LYS A 137 5.90 20.41 -23.82
C LYS A 137 6.41 20.14 -22.42
N GLN A 138 6.30 21.14 -21.55
CA GLN A 138 6.59 21.01 -20.13
C GLN A 138 5.28 20.87 -19.36
N LYS A 139 5.23 19.89 -18.45
CA LYS A 139 4.09 19.65 -17.56
C LYS A 139 4.59 19.45 -16.14
N GLU A 140 4.00 20.18 -15.21
CA GLU A 140 4.24 19.99 -13.79
C GLU A 140 3.21 19.01 -13.20
N THR A 141 3.64 18.08 -12.37
CA THR A 141 2.76 17.07 -11.78
C THR A 141 3.19 16.72 -10.37
N ALA A 142 2.24 16.58 -9.45
CA ALA A 142 2.56 16.14 -8.10
C ALA A 142 2.77 14.61 -8.07
N VAL A 143 3.76 14.15 -7.29
CA VAL A 143 4.12 12.74 -7.15
C VAL A 143 4.30 12.37 -5.68
N LEU A 144 3.93 11.13 -5.34
CA LEU A 144 4.22 10.56 -4.03
C LEU A 144 5.63 9.97 -4.05
N VAL A 145 6.49 10.43 -3.14
CA VAL A 145 7.86 9.94 -2.98
C VAL A 145 8.03 9.23 -1.64
N THR A 146 8.95 8.27 -1.60
CA THR A 146 9.31 7.55 -0.37
C THR A 146 9.92 8.48 0.67
N GLY A 147 9.70 8.18 1.95
CA GLY A 147 10.39 8.87 3.05
C GLY A 147 11.89 8.59 3.07
N LYS A 148 12.66 9.50 3.69
CA LYS A 148 14.12 9.42 3.85
C LYS A 148 14.55 8.21 4.68
N ASP A 149 13.76 7.85 5.69
CA ASP A 149 13.98 6.64 6.49
C ASP A 149 13.47 5.40 5.73
N LYS A 150 14.38 4.69 5.07
CA LYS A 150 14.05 3.51 4.24
C LYS A 150 13.36 2.39 5.02
N TYR A 151 13.56 2.29 6.33
CA TYR A 151 12.95 1.26 7.17
C TYR A 151 11.53 1.64 7.63
N LYS A 152 11.19 2.92 7.53
CA LYS A 152 9.90 3.46 7.95
C LYS A 152 9.07 4.03 6.79
N ASP A 153 9.59 4.01 5.56
CA ASP A 153 8.82 4.36 4.36
C ASP A 153 7.43 3.71 4.39
N GLN A 154 6.41 4.53 4.18
CA GLN A 154 5.01 4.14 4.23
C GLN A 154 4.29 4.32 2.89
N SER A 155 5.02 4.61 1.81
CA SER A 155 4.46 4.77 0.46
C SER A 155 3.60 3.58 0.05
N TYR A 156 4.02 2.35 0.39
CA TYR A 156 3.27 1.11 0.12
C TYR A 156 1.85 1.12 0.73
N PHE A 157 1.69 1.65 1.95
CA PHE A 157 0.39 1.70 2.62
C PHE A 157 -0.50 2.83 2.10
N LEU A 158 0.06 3.79 1.35
CA LEU A 158 -0.67 4.88 0.72
C LEU A 158 -0.94 4.59 -0.77
N ALA A 159 -0.51 3.43 -1.28
CA ALA A 159 -0.56 3.12 -2.69
C ALA A 159 -1.98 3.16 -3.29
N LEU A 160 -3.01 2.76 -2.54
CA LEU A 160 -4.41 2.80 -3.00
C LEU A 160 -5.09 4.17 -2.80
N VAL A 161 -4.40 5.15 -2.20
CA VAL A 161 -4.98 6.48 -2.01
C VAL A 161 -4.91 7.22 -3.35
N PRO A 162 -6.04 7.77 -3.86
CA PRO A 162 -6.04 8.56 -5.07
C PRO A 162 -5.08 9.75 -4.96
N LYS A 163 -4.39 10.05 -6.05
CA LYS A 163 -3.43 11.13 -6.12
C LYS A 163 -4.03 12.47 -5.69
N GLU A 164 -5.26 12.75 -6.11
CA GLU A 164 -5.97 14.00 -5.82
C GLU A 164 -6.21 14.21 -4.33
N ARG A 165 -6.34 13.11 -3.57
CA ARG A 165 -6.42 13.17 -2.10
C ARG A 165 -5.05 13.41 -1.50
N LEU A 166 -4.03 12.70 -1.97
CA LEU A 166 -2.65 12.83 -1.46
C LEU A 166 -2.08 14.23 -1.67
N THR A 167 -2.41 14.90 -2.78
CA THR A 167 -1.92 16.26 -3.02
C THR A 167 -2.45 17.26 -2.00
N GLN A 168 -3.58 17.00 -1.35
CA GLN A 168 -4.15 17.87 -0.30
C GLN A 168 -3.57 17.61 1.10
N MET A 169 -2.55 16.75 1.20
CA MET A 169 -1.97 16.32 2.46
C MET A 169 -0.64 16.99 2.74
N ILE A 170 -0.31 17.05 4.04
CA ILE A 170 1.02 17.44 4.53
C ILE A 170 1.66 16.25 5.22
N PHE A 171 2.93 15.99 4.91
CA PHE A 171 3.71 14.89 5.49
C PHE A 171 4.99 15.42 6.13
N PRO A 172 4.92 15.90 7.40
CA PRO A 172 6.05 16.55 8.06
C PRO A 172 7.25 15.62 8.27
N LEU A 173 7.05 14.30 8.19
CA LEU A 173 8.06 13.30 8.55
C LEU A 173 8.85 12.78 7.35
N LYS A 174 8.59 13.27 6.14
CA LYS A 174 9.28 12.86 4.91
C LYS A 174 10.79 12.78 5.09
N ASP A 175 11.39 13.84 5.62
CA ASP A 175 12.84 14.00 5.73
C ASP A 175 13.40 13.63 7.12
N CYS A 176 12.56 13.03 7.97
CA CYS A 176 12.93 12.62 9.32
C CYS A 176 13.45 11.18 9.37
N ILE A 177 14.28 10.91 10.38
CA ILE A 177 14.69 9.55 10.77
C ILE A 177 14.00 9.23 12.10
N LYS A 178 13.35 8.07 12.19
CA LYS A 178 12.49 7.72 13.34
C LYS A 178 13.20 7.80 14.69
N THR A 179 14.44 7.33 14.76
CA THR A 179 15.23 7.36 16.00
C THR A 179 15.46 8.78 16.52
N LYS A 180 15.61 9.76 15.63
CA LYS A 180 15.75 11.17 16.00
C LYS A 180 14.47 11.78 16.56
N ILE A 181 13.30 11.32 16.11
CA ILE A 181 12.01 11.78 16.63
C ILE A 181 11.82 11.36 18.08
N GLN A 182 12.12 10.09 18.39
CA GLN A 182 12.01 9.58 19.77
C GLN A 182 12.94 10.33 20.72
N GLN A 183 14.18 10.57 20.28
CA GLN A 183 15.14 11.37 21.04
C GLN A 183 14.62 12.79 21.29
N TYR A 184 14.15 13.49 20.25
CA TYR A 184 13.60 14.83 20.38
C TYR A 184 12.44 14.90 21.38
N LEU A 185 11.50 13.95 21.33
CA LEU A 185 10.35 13.95 22.24
C LEU A 185 10.80 13.77 23.70
N SER A 186 11.76 12.88 23.93
CA SER A 186 12.36 12.66 25.25
C SER A 186 13.09 13.89 25.76
N ASP A 187 13.95 14.50 24.93
CA ASP A 187 14.78 15.65 25.30
C ASP A 187 13.93 16.89 25.65
N ASN A 188 12.74 17.01 25.05
CA ASN A 188 11.80 18.10 25.30
C ASN A 188 10.72 17.75 26.34
N GLY A 189 10.83 16.60 27.02
CA GLY A 189 9.92 16.21 28.10
C GLY A 189 8.51 15.84 27.66
N TYR A 190 8.30 15.50 26.39
CA TYR A 190 6.98 15.11 25.88
C TYR A 190 6.68 13.64 26.21
N SER A 191 5.60 13.41 26.94
CA SER A 191 5.08 12.06 27.21
C SER A 191 4.19 11.59 26.06
N VAL A 192 4.59 10.51 25.38
CA VAL A 192 3.81 9.90 24.29
C VAL A 192 2.58 9.17 24.87
N PRO A 193 1.35 9.51 24.45
CA PRO A 193 0.12 8.87 24.96
C PRO A 193 0.10 7.34 24.80
N VAL A 194 0.58 6.86 23.65
CA VAL A 194 0.69 5.44 23.28
C VAL A 194 2.16 5.12 22.99
N ALA A 195 2.81 4.44 23.94
CA ALA A 195 4.25 4.18 23.88
C ALA A 195 4.65 3.10 22.85
N LYS A 196 3.77 2.13 22.57
CA LYS A 196 4.06 1.02 21.65
C LYS A 196 3.60 1.34 20.24
N GLU A 197 4.48 1.13 19.26
CA GLU A 197 4.08 1.23 17.85
C GLU A 197 3.07 0.14 17.48
N SER A 198 2.11 0.50 16.63
CA SER A 198 1.30 -0.48 15.92
C SER A 198 2.15 -1.09 14.81
N GLN A 199 2.75 -2.26 15.09
CA GLN A 199 3.49 -3.02 14.08
C GLN A 199 2.59 -3.97 13.28
N GLU A 200 1.42 -4.30 13.81
CA GLU A 200 0.46 -5.25 13.23
C GLU A 200 -0.89 -4.57 12.93
N ILE A 201 -1.81 -5.32 12.32
CA ILE A 201 -3.18 -4.84 12.01
C ILE A 201 -3.86 -4.39 13.29
N CYS A 202 -4.26 -3.12 13.35
CA CYS A 202 -4.68 -2.46 14.61
C CYS A 202 -5.86 -3.11 15.33
N PHE A 203 -6.73 -3.81 14.61
CA PHE A 203 -7.91 -4.49 15.17
C PHE A 203 -7.70 -5.99 15.42
N ILE A 204 -6.50 -6.50 15.17
CA ILE A 204 -6.12 -7.90 15.39
C ILE A 204 -5.15 -7.95 16.56
N LYS A 205 -5.62 -8.55 17.64
CA LYS A 205 -4.80 -8.73 18.84
C LYS A 205 -3.76 -9.83 18.60
N ASP A 206 -2.53 -9.58 19.05
CA ASP A 206 -1.41 -10.54 19.04
C ASP A 206 -1.11 -11.18 17.67
N ASP A 207 -1.45 -10.49 16.56
CA ASP A 207 -1.36 -10.98 15.17
C ASP A 207 -2.19 -12.25 14.90
N ASP A 208 -3.15 -12.56 15.78
CA ASP A 208 -4.00 -13.74 15.66
C ASP A 208 -5.28 -13.44 14.86
N TYR A 209 -5.11 -13.23 13.55
CA TYR A 209 -6.25 -13.04 12.66
C TYR A 209 -7.19 -14.24 12.65
N LYS A 210 -6.69 -15.44 13.00
CA LYS A 210 -7.49 -16.67 12.97
C LYS A 210 -8.53 -16.66 14.08
N SER A 211 -8.13 -16.32 15.30
CA SER A 211 -9.06 -16.14 16.41
C SER A 211 -10.00 -14.96 16.17
N PHE A 212 -9.51 -13.88 15.56
CA PHE A 212 -10.37 -12.76 15.16
C PHE A 212 -11.49 -13.20 14.21
N LEU A 213 -11.18 -13.89 13.11
CA LEU A 213 -12.19 -14.34 12.15
C LEU A 213 -13.23 -15.29 12.78
N LYS A 214 -12.79 -16.18 13.69
CA LYS A 214 -13.69 -17.06 14.45
C LYS A 214 -14.62 -16.27 15.38
N MET A 215 -14.08 -15.32 16.14
CA MET A 215 -14.86 -14.42 17.01
C MET A 215 -15.92 -13.66 16.21
N ARG A 216 -15.55 -13.21 15.01
CA ARG A 216 -16.44 -12.49 14.08
C ARG A 216 -17.47 -13.40 13.39
N LYS A 217 -17.45 -14.72 13.65
CA LYS A 217 -18.33 -15.73 13.05
C LYS A 217 -18.35 -15.66 11.53
N VAL A 218 -17.20 -15.36 10.92
CA VAL A 218 -17.06 -15.37 9.47
C VAL A 218 -17.37 -16.78 8.98
N LYS A 219 -18.17 -16.91 7.91
CA LYS A 219 -18.35 -18.20 7.24
C LYS A 219 -17.02 -18.55 6.59
N LEU A 220 -16.37 -19.60 7.07
CA LEU A 220 -15.04 -20.00 6.62
C LEU A 220 -15.09 -21.42 6.08
N SER A 221 -14.23 -21.74 5.12
CA SER A 221 -14.13 -23.10 4.58
C SER A 221 -13.72 -24.09 5.68
N GLY A 222 -14.37 -25.25 5.68
CA GLY A 222 -14.00 -26.39 6.54
C GLY A 222 -12.74 -27.11 6.05
N GLY A 223 -12.39 -28.19 6.72
CA GLY A 223 -11.24 -29.01 6.33
C GLY A 223 -11.38 -29.63 4.94
N GLY A 224 -10.26 -29.85 4.28
CA GLY A 224 -10.18 -30.34 2.91
C GLY A 224 -8.83 -30.99 2.60
N ALA A 225 -8.62 -31.43 1.36
CA ALA A 225 -7.40 -32.15 0.99
C ALA A 225 -6.23 -31.19 0.72
N ILE A 226 -5.02 -31.58 1.13
CA ILE A 226 -3.79 -30.94 0.67
C ILE A 226 -3.23 -31.78 -0.49
N VAL A 227 -2.99 -31.15 -1.63
CA VAL A 227 -2.57 -31.83 -2.86
C VAL A 227 -1.28 -31.26 -3.42
N LEU A 228 -0.43 -32.12 -3.97
CA LEU A 228 0.81 -31.72 -4.65
C LEU A 228 0.50 -31.16 -6.04
N ALA A 229 1.03 -29.97 -6.36
CA ALA A 229 0.73 -29.27 -7.61
C ALA A 229 1.10 -30.06 -8.88
N SER A 230 2.22 -30.80 -8.85
CA SER A 230 2.75 -31.50 -10.02
C SER A 230 2.06 -32.82 -10.34
N THR A 231 1.55 -33.52 -9.33
CA THR A 231 0.96 -34.87 -9.50
C THR A 231 -0.53 -34.93 -9.18
N GLY A 232 -1.06 -33.94 -8.44
CA GLY A 232 -2.39 -34.00 -7.84
C GLY A 232 -2.48 -34.98 -6.65
N GLU A 233 -1.36 -35.55 -6.21
CA GLU A 233 -1.32 -36.51 -5.11
C GLU A 233 -1.80 -35.86 -3.80
N LYS A 234 -2.68 -36.55 -3.09
CA LYS A 234 -3.16 -36.12 -1.77
C LYS A 234 -2.09 -36.41 -0.71
N LEU A 235 -1.53 -35.35 -0.14
CA LEU A 235 -0.48 -35.41 0.88
C LEU A 235 -1.01 -35.30 2.32
N GLY A 236 -2.26 -34.88 2.50
CA GLY A 236 -2.83 -34.72 3.84
C GLY A 236 -4.17 -33.98 3.84
N LEU A 237 -4.51 -33.42 5.00
CA LEU A 237 -5.71 -32.63 5.22
C LEU A 237 -5.37 -31.29 5.86
N HIS A 238 -6.03 -30.23 5.40
CA HIS A 238 -5.98 -28.91 6.01
C HIS A 238 -7.23 -28.65 6.85
N GLN A 239 -7.19 -27.65 7.73
CA GLN A 239 -8.29 -27.30 8.66
C GLN A 239 -9.10 -26.07 8.19
N GLY A 240 -9.19 -25.88 6.88
CA GLY A 240 -9.77 -24.69 6.23
C GLY A 240 -8.75 -23.83 5.49
N LEU A 241 -9.06 -23.44 4.25
CA LEU A 241 -8.13 -22.74 3.33
C LEU A 241 -7.74 -21.36 3.85
N TRP A 242 -8.63 -20.71 4.59
CA TRP A 242 -8.43 -19.41 5.23
C TRP A 242 -7.28 -19.39 6.25
N GLN A 243 -6.79 -20.55 6.70
CA GLN A 243 -5.65 -20.62 7.63
C GLN A 243 -4.28 -20.53 6.96
N TYR A 244 -4.28 -20.48 5.63
CA TYR A 244 -3.08 -20.59 4.80
C TYR A 244 -2.98 -19.41 3.84
N THR A 245 -1.76 -18.93 3.64
CA THR A 245 -1.44 -17.85 2.69
C THR A 245 -0.48 -18.36 1.61
N GLU A 246 -0.63 -17.90 0.37
CA GLU A 246 0.29 -18.27 -0.70
C GLU A 246 1.74 -17.84 -0.37
N GLY A 247 2.68 -18.76 -0.63
CA GLY A 247 4.07 -18.70 -0.20
C GLY A 247 4.32 -19.16 1.24
N GLN A 248 3.29 -19.55 2.01
CA GLN A 248 3.48 -20.09 3.36
C GLN A 248 4.20 -21.44 3.32
N ARG A 249 5.25 -21.57 4.13
CA ARG A 249 5.99 -22.83 4.35
C ARG A 249 5.62 -23.54 5.65
N ARG A 250 5.54 -22.77 6.75
CA ARG A 250 5.37 -23.32 8.10
C ARG A 250 3.91 -23.67 8.37
N GLY A 251 3.67 -24.64 9.24
CA GLY A 251 2.32 -25.00 9.67
C GLY A 251 1.51 -25.82 8.66
N LEU A 252 2.15 -26.41 7.66
CA LEU A 252 1.50 -27.34 6.72
C LEU A 252 1.27 -28.73 7.33
N GLY A 253 2.15 -29.18 8.24
CA GLY A 253 2.02 -30.48 8.91
C GLY A 253 2.22 -31.68 7.98
N ILE A 254 2.95 -31.51 6.88
CA ILE A 254 3.22 -32.56 5.88
C ILE A 254 4.68 -32.94 5.94
N ALA A 255 4.96 -34.23 6.07
CA ALA A 255 6.29 -34.79 5.84
C ALA A 255 6.45 -35.06 4.34
N TYR A 256 7.49 -34.48 3.73
CA TYR A 256 7.80 -34.66 2.31
C TYR A 256 9.32 -34.63 2.13
N THR A 257 9.82 -35.15 1.01
CA THR A 257 11.26 -35.29 0.73
C THR A 257 12.00 -33.95 0.72
N GLU A 258 11.29 -32.87 0.39
CA GLU A 258 11.79 -31.50 0.44
C GLU A 258 10.74 -30.53 0.99
N PRO A 259 11.12 -29.30 1.41
CA PRO A 259 10.18 -28.33 1.94
C PRO A 259 9.10 -27.91 0.94
N LEU A 260 7.84 -28.03 1.36
CA LEU A 260 6.68 -27.59 0.59
C LEU A 260 6.20 -26.19 0.97
N PHE A 261 5.56 -25.54 0.01
CA PHE A 261 4.99 -24.20 0.12
C PHE A 261 3.58 -24.19 -0.44
N VAL A 262 2.69 -23.36 0.13
CA VAL A 262 1.37 -23.09 -0.46
C VAL A 262 1.56 -22.33 -1.76
N CYS A 263 1.07 -22.86 -2.87
CA CYS A 263 1.12 -22.19 -4.18
C CYS A 263 -0.26 -21.86 -4.76
N GLY A 264 -1.33 -22.35 -4.14
CA GLY A 264 -2.68 -21.98 -4.54
C GLY A 264 -3.75 -22.54 -3.60
N LYS A 265 -4.96 -22.05 -3.78
CA LYS A 265 -6.16 -22.51 -3.07
C LYS A 265 -7.26 -22.74 -4.10
N ASP A 266 -7.73 -23.97 -4.20
CA ASP A 266 -8.90 -24.31 -5.02
C ASP A 266 -10.15 -24.27 -4.12
N LEU A 267 -10.91 -23.18 -4.23
CA LEU A 267 -12.10 -22.95 -3.41
C LEU A 267 -13.26 -23.87 -3.80
N GLU A 268 -13.36 -24.25 -5.09
CA GLU A 268 -14.44 -25.09 -5.60
C GLU A 268 -14.28 -26.52 -5.09
N LYS A 269 -13.06 -27.05 -5.13
CA LYS A 269 -12.75 -28.40 -4.63
C LYS A 269 -12.42 -28.44 -3.14
N ASN A 270 -12.31 -27.27 -2.49
CA ASN A 270 -11.79 -27.11 -1.13
C ASN A 270 -10.43 -27.83 -0.96
N GLN A 271 -9.47 -27.50 -1.83
CA GLN A 271 -8.13 -28.09 -1.83
C GLN A 271 -7.05 -27.04 -1.61
N LEU A 272 -6.11 -27.34 -0.72
CA LEU A 272 -4.88 -26.57 -0.56
C LEU A 272 -3.83 -27.14 -1.51
N VAL A 273 -3.34 -26.32 -2.44
CA VAL A 273 -2.34 -26.75 -3.41
C VAL A 273 -0.95 -26.36 -2.89
N VAL A 274 -0.05 -27.34 -2.79
CA VAL A 274 1.33 -27.15 -2.34
C VAL A 274 2.32 -27.56 -3.41
N CYS A 275 3.50 -26.94 -3.41
CA CYS A 275 4.56 -27.24 -4.35
C CYS A 275 5.95 -27.09 -3.71
N THR A 276 6.98 -27.53 -4.43
CA THR A 276 8.38 -27.32 -4.03
C THR A 276 8.80 -25.87 -4.27
N LYS A 277 10.00 -25.48 -3.79
CA LYS A 277 10.49 -24.11 -3.96
C LYS A 277 10.69 -23.73 -5.43
N SER A 278 11.20 -24.65 -6.26
CA SER A 278 11.42 -24.42 -7.70
C SER A 278 10.10 -24.21 -8.44
N GLU A 279 9.05 -24.91 -8.02
CA GLU A 279 7.70 -24.78 -8.54
C GLU A 279 6.95 -23.56 -7.98
N LEU A 280 7.47 -22.85 -6.98
CA LEU A 280 6.72 -21.75 -6.36
C LEU A 280 6.80 -20.45 -7.16
N ALA A 281 7.85 -20.25 -7.95
CA ALA A 281 8.17 -18.97 -8.57
C ALA A 281 7.02 -18.39 -9.40
N ALA A 282 6.57 -17.18 -9.05
CA ALA A 282 5.70 -16.40 -9.92
C ALA A 282 6.55 -15.63 -10.93
N LYS A 283 6.10 -15.59 -12.18
CA LYS A 283 6.69 -14.76 -13.23
C LYS A 283 5.83 -13.56 -13.55
N THR A 284 4.51 -13.72 -13.46
CA THR A 284 3.55 -12.72 -13.90
C THR A 284 2.49 -12.48 -12.85
N ILE A 285 2.16 -11.20 -12.62
CA ILE A 285 1.17 -10.75 -11.64
C ILE A 285 0.12 -9.93 -12.36
N TYR A 286 -1.15 -10.23 -12.09
CA TYR A 286 -2.31 -9.53 -12.63
C TYR A 286 -2.98 -8.76 -11.50
N THR A 287 -3.29 -7.49 -11.77
CA THR A 287 -3.97 -6.61 -10.82
C THR A 287 -5.40 -6.33 -11.24
N GLU A 288 -6.23 -5.89 -10.29
CA GLU A 288 -7.51 -5.25 -10.55
C GLU A 288 -7.31 -3.78 -10.98
N LYS A 289 -8.32 -2.94 -10.73
CA LYS A 289 -8.32 -1.51 -11.03
C LYS A 289 -7.04 -0.84 -10.57
N ALA A 290 -6.33 -0.27 -11.54
CA ALA A 290 -5.15 0.53 -11.29
C ALA A 290 -5.51 1.84 -10.59
N ASN A 291 -4.69 2.22 -9.61
CA ASN A 291 -4.58 3.57 -9.10
C ASN A 291 -3.38 4.24 -9.77
N LEU A 292 -3.63 5.26 -10.58
CA LEU A 292 -2.63 5.93 -11.41
C LEU A 292 -2.16 7.22 -10.72
N PHE A 293 -0.86 7.47 -10.74
CA PHE A 293 -0.27 8.73 -10.24
C PHE A 293 0.15 9.67 -11.37
N PHE A 294 -0.04 9.24 -12.61
CA PHE A 294 0.19 9.98 -13.84
C PHE A 294 -1.00 9.78 -14.77
N GLU A 295 -1.15 10.69 -15.73
CA GLU A 295 -2.10 10.47 -16.82
C GLU A 295 -1.68 9.22 -17.61
N PRO A 296 -2.64 8.43 -18.15
CA PRO A 296 -2.33 7.17 -18.83
C PRO A 296 -1.26 7.29 -19.93
N GLU A 297 -1.30 8.37 -20.72
CA GLU A 297 -0.37 8.59 -21.82
C GLU A 297 1.06 8.86 -21.33
N ASP A 298 1.18 9.66 -20.26
CA ASP A 298 2.47 9.96 -19.64
C ASP A 298 3.04 8.70 -18.97
N LEU A 299 2.18 7.94 -18.28
CA LEU A 299 2.55 6.75 -17.52
C LEU A 299 3.16 5.67 -18.43
N GLN A 300 2.55 5.42 -19.59
CA GLN A 300 3.05 4.40 -20.51
C GLN A 300 4.50 4.66 -20.93
N VAL A 301 4.85 5.92 -21.18
CA VAL A 301 6.23 6.32 -21.54
C VAL A 301 7.17 6.24 -20.34
N ILE A 302 6.73 6.70 -19.15
CA ILE A 302 7.50 6.61 -17.91
C ILE A 302 7.89 5.16 -17.61
N LEU A 303 6.94 4.24 -17.67
CA LEU A 303 7.19 2.82 -17.40
C LEU A 303 8.17 2.21 -18.39
N GLN A 304 8.04 2.51 -19.69
CA GLN A 304 8.95 2.01 -20.72
C GLN A 304 10.39 2.51 -20.52
N GLU A 305 10.55 3.82 -20.30
CA GLU A 305 11.88 4.41 -20.14
C GLU A 305 12.54 4.00 -18.81
N ALA A 306 11.77 3.94 -17.72
CA ALA A 306 12.26 3.46 -16.43
C ALA A 306 12.70 1.99 -16.53
N TYR A 307 11.95 1.13 -17.22
CA TYR A 307 12.32 -0.27 -17.42
C TYR A 307 13.60 -0.39 -18.26
N LYS A 308 13.69 0.32 -19.39
CA LYS A 308 14.88 0.33 -20.27
C LYS A 308 16.15 0.75 -19.53
N ASN A 309 16.04 1.67 -18.58
CA ASN A 309 17.15 2.15 -17.76
C ASN A 309 17.40 1.33 -16.48
N GLY A 310 16.68 0.22 -16.27
CA GLY A 310 16.83 -0.62 -15.08
C GLY A 310 16.38 0.04 -13.77
N LYS A 311 15.42 0.97 -13.84
CA LYS A 311 14.93 1.81 -12.73
C LYS A 311 13.46 1.58 -12.38
N LEU A 312 12.81 0.57 -12.98
CA LEU A 312 11.40 0.25 -12.72
C LEU A 312 11.28 -0.91 -11.73
N TRP A 313 10.90 -0.57 -10.51
CA TRP A 313 10.88 -1.47 -9.36
C TRP A 313 9.46 -1.79 -8.92
N VAL A 314 9.22 -3.02 -8.48
CA VAL A 314 7.93 -3.44 -7.91
C VAL A 314 8.10 -3.94 -6.48
N LYS A 315 7.16 -3.57 -5.61
CA LYS A 315 6.91 -4.23 -4.32
C LYS A 315 5.55 -4.92 -4.36
N LEU A 316 5.53 -6.19 -4.00
CA LEU A 316 4.32 -7.01 -3.93
C LEU A 316 3.91 -7.28 -2.47
N ARG A 317 4.79 -6.95 -1.52
CA ARG A 317 4.57 -6.98 -0.07
C ARG A 317 5.35 -5.82 0.58
N TYR A 318 4.87 -5.32 1.73
CA TYR A 318 5.45 -4.15 2.39
C TYR A 318 6.96 -4.27 2.68
N ARG A 319 7.39 -5.35 3.36
CA ARG A 319 8.78 -5.59 3.77
C ARG A 319 9.63 -6.29 2.69
N GLN A 320 9.13 -6.38 1.46
CA GLN A 320 9.88 -6.97 0.36
C GLN A 320 10.96 -6.00 -0.13
N THR A 321 12.15 -6.51 -0.41
CA THR A 321 13.11 -5.79 -1.26
C THR A 321 12.49 -5.63 -2.65
N PRO A 322 12.44 -4.40 -3.21
CA PRO A 322 11.90 -4.20 -4.55
C PRO A 322 12.63 -5.05 -5.59
N SER A 323 11.92 -5.44 -6.64
CA SER A 323 12.47 -6.23 -7.74
C SER A 323 12.22 -5.55 -9.08
N LEU A 324 13.14 -5.72 -10.03
CA LEU A 324 12.99 -5.15 -11.36
C LEU A 324 11.89 -5.88 -12.12
N ALA A 325 11.01 -5.15 -12.80
CA ALA A 325 9.92 -5.76 -13.54
C ALA A 325 9.50 -4.93 -14.76
N LYS A 326 9.01 -5.62 -15.79
CA LYS A 326 8.28 -5.00 -16.90
C LYS A 326 6.81 -4.82 -16.49
N VAL A 327 6.23 -3.67 -16.81
CA VAL A 327 4.82 -3.37 -16.53
C VAL A 327 4.09 -3.05 -17.82
N GLU A 328 2.91 -3.65 -18.00
CA GLU A 328 2.03 -3.40 -19.14
C GLU A 328 0.65 -2.98 -18.63
N LEU A 329 0.17 -1.80 -19.04
CA LEU A 329 -1.18 -1.34 -18.76
C LEU A 329 -2.20 -2.18 -19.54
N LYS A 330 -3.37 -2.40 -18.93
CA LYS A 330 -4.55 -3.04 -19.51
C LYS A 330 -5.79 -2.21 -19.14
N ASP A 331 -6.91 -2.43 -19.81
CA ASP A 331 -8.14 -1.64 -19.69
C ASP A 331 -8.60 -1.38 -18.24
N GLN A 332 -8.51 -2.39 -17.38
CA GLN A 332 -8.95 -2.32 -15.98
C GLN A 332 -7.81 -2.49 -14.98
N GLY A 333 -6.54 -2.47 -15.38
CA GLY A 333 -5.46 -2.80 -14.46
C GLY A 333 -4.10 -2.84 -15.14
N PHE A 334 -3.19 -3.63 -14.61
CA PHE A 334 -1.88 -3.82 -15.22
C PHE A 334 -1.31 -5.20 -14.91
N VAL A 335 -0.41 -5.62 -15.80
CA VAL A 335 0.31 -6.88 -15.72
C VAL A 335 1.77 -6.57 -15.43
N ILE A 336 2.32 -7.24 -14.42
CA ILE A 336 3.73 -7.16 -14.06
C ILE A 336 4.38 -8.46 -14.50
N THR A 337 5.50 -8.36 -15.24
CA THR A 337 6.37 -9.49 -15.54
C THR A 337 7.71 -9.29 -14.85
N LEU A 338 8.03 -10.16 -13.90
CA LEU A 338 9.26 -10.11 -13.13
C LEU A 338 10.46 -10.48 -14.00
N ALA A 339 11.57 -9.76 -13.83
CA ALA A 339 12.82 -10.08 -14.54
C ALA A 339 13.34 -11.46 -14.10
N SER A 340 13.83 -12.26 -15.05
CA SER A 340 14.38 -13.60 -14.79
C SER A 340 15.71 -13.58 -14.04
N GLU A 341 16.47 -12.48 -14.16
CA GLU A 341 17.75 -12.26 -13.48
C GLU A 341 17.58 -11.15 -12.43
N ASN A 342 17.10 -11.50 -11.24
CA ASN A 342 16.99 -10.54 -10.15
C ASN A 342 18.33 -10.30 -9.43
N ASN A 343 19.44 -10.01 -10.12
CA ASN A 343 20.74 -9.66 -9.50
C ASN A 343 21.13 -10.54 -8.28
N GLY A 344 20.96 -11.85 -8.37
CA GLY A 344 21.26 -12.80 -7.28
C GLY A 344 20.18 -12.95 -6.18
N GLN A 345 19.02 -12.30 -6.29
CA GLN A 345 17.87 -12.53 -5.41
C GLN A 345 17.16 -13.83 -5.79
N SER A 346 16.78 -14.63 -4.78
CA SER A 346 15.95 -15.83 -4.94
C SER A 346 14.64 -15.52 -5.67
N ALA A 347 14.10 -16.50 -6.39
CA ALA A 347 12.78 -16.42 -7.03
C ALA A 347 11.74 -15.81 -6.08
N ILE A 348 10.97 -14.83 -6.58
CA ILE A 348 9.98 -14.11 -5.79
C ILE A 348 8.82 -15.06 -5.49
N MET A 349 8.51 -15.19 -4.21
CA MET A 349 7.35 -15.97 -3.78
C MET A 349 6.08 -15.27 -4.28
N PRO A 350 5.08 -16.03 -4.78
CA PRO A 350 3.87 -15.47 -5.34
C PRO A 350 3.20 -14.60 -4.25
N PRO A 351 2.87 -13.34 -4.55
CA PRO A 351 1.99 -12.59 -3.67
C PRO A 351 0.61 -13.23 -3.66
N ALA A 352 -0.01 -13.28 -2.49
CA ALA A 352 -1.38 -13.74 -2.36
C ALA A 352 -2.35 -12.72 -2.96
N ALA A 353 -3.46 -13.20 -3.52
CA ALA A 353 -4.57 -12.34 -3.93
C ALA A 353 -5.07 -11.47 -2.75
N GLY A 354 -5.43 -10.21 -3.01
CA GLY A 354 -5.80 -9.21 -2.00
C GLY A 354 -4.62 -8.44 -1.37
N GLN A 355 -3.38 -8.81 -1.69
CA GLN A 355 -2.21 -7.95 -1.47
C GLN A 355 -2.14 -6.84 -2.52
N ILE A 356 -1.20 -5.90 -2.38
CA ILE A 356 -1.07 -4.75 -3.29
C ILE A 356 0.24 -4.86 -4.05
N ALA A 357 0.16 -4.68 -5.36
CA ALA A 357 1.29 -4.44 -6.22
C ALA A 357 1.52 -2.94 -6.34
N VAL A 358 2.74 -2.49 -6.04
CA VAL A 358 3.14 -1.08 -6.14
C VAL A 358 4.36 -0.97 -7.02
N VAL A 359 4.27 -0.13 -8.04
CA VAL A 359 5.32 0.12 -9.01
C VAL A 359 5.95 1.48 -8.72
N TYR A 360 7.27 1.49 -8.77
CA TYR A 360 8.09 2.62 -8.43
C TYR A 360 9.16 2.88 -9.49
N THR A 361 9.39 4.16 -9.78
CA THR A 361 10.53 4.61 -10.56
C THR A 361 11.60 5.15 -9.62
N GLU A 362 12.83 4.67 -9.80
CA GLU A 362 13.97 5.09 -9.00
C GLU A 362 14.49 6.47 -9.41
N LEU A 363 14.63 7.35 -8.42
CA LEU A 363 15.24 8.67 -8.52
C LEU A 363 16.51 8.73 -7.66
N PRO A 364 17.42 9.68 -7.89
CA PRO A 364 18.66 9.81 -7.11
C PRO A 364 18.46 9.92 -5.58
N LYS A 365 17.30 10.43 -5.13
CA LYS A 365 16.99 10.68 -3.71
C LYS A 365 15.95 9.74 -3.12
N GLY A 366 15.48 8.73 -3.85
CA GLY A 366 14.45 7.81 -3.37
C GLY A 366 13.65 7.18 -4.50
N TYR A 367 12.44 6.72 -4.19
CA TYR A 367 11.52 6.18 -5.19
C TYR A 367 10.29 7.06 -5.31
N LEU A 368 9.74 7.15 -6.51
CA LEU A 368 8.45 7.76 -6.78
C LEU A 368 7.43 6.67 -7.10
N LEU A 369 6.19 6.81 -6.65
CA LEU A 369 5.13 5.84 -6.90
C LEU A 369 4.42 6.18 -8.21
N ASP A 370 4.43 5.25 -9.17
CA ASP A 370 3.86 5.46 -10.51
C ASP A 370 2.43 4.93 -10.63
N ILE A 371 2.24 3.68 -10.23
CA ILE A 371 0.99 2.93 -10.36
C ILE A 371 0.91 1.87 -9.27
N SER A 372 -0.30 1.60 -8.81
CA SER A 372 -0.55 0.45 -7.93
C SER A 372 -1.90 -0.19 -8.18
N GLY A 373 -2.10 -1.38 -7.64
CA GLY A 373 -3.37 -2.10 -7.73
C GLY A 373 -3.41 -3.31 -6.81
N GLU A 374 -4.62 -3.74 -6.47
CA GLU A 374 -4.81 -4.98 -5.74
C GLU A 374 -4.49 -6.18 -6.63
N ILE A 375 -3.76 -7.15 -6.09
CA ILE A 375 -3.32 -8.35 -6.80
C ILE A 375 -4.49 -9.32 -6.86
N ARG A 376 -4.83 -9.75 -8.07
CA ARG A 376 -5.92 -10.70 -8.31
C ARG A 376 -5.41 -12.12 -8.50
N LYS A 377 -4.34 -12.27 -9.27
CA LYS A 377 -3.81 -13.59 -9.67
C LYS A 377 -2.32 -13.51 -9.98
N THR A 378 -1.63 -14.62 -9.77
CA THR A 378 -0.26 -14.83 -10.23
C THR A 378 -0.19 -15.98 -11.24
N SER A 379 0.82 -15.97 -12.11
CA SER A 379 1.10 -17.01 -13.10
C SER A 379 2.60 -17.29 -13.19
N LYS A 380 2.95 -18.52 -13.57
CA LYS A 380 4.32 -18.94 -13.89
C LYS A 380 4.72 -18.60 -15.33
N ASP A 381 3.72 -18.50 -16.20
CA ASP A 381 3.93 -18.24 -17.62
C ASP A 381 4.08 -16.74 -17.88
N THR A 382 5.00 -16.38 -18.78
CA THR A 382 4.97 -15.06 -19.40
C THR A 382 3.65 -14.94 -20.19
N PRO A 383 2.97 -13.78 -20.20
CA PRO A 383 1.86 -13.57 -21.12
C PRO A 383 2.31 -13.92 -22.54
N LYS A 384 1.55 -14.76 -23.26
CA LYS A 384 1.76 -14.92 -24.69
C LYS A 384 1.55 -13.56 -25.33
N GLU A 385 2.50 -13.10 -26.14
CA GLU A 385 2.24 -11.95 -27.02
C GLU A 385 1.03 -12.31 -27.88
N THR A 386 -0.10 -11.65 -27.65
CA THR A 386 -1.24 -11.75 -28.56
C THR A 386 -0.77 -11.26 -29.91
N SER A 387 -0.79 -12.14 -30.91
CA SER A 387 -0.51 -11.78 -32.29
C SER A 387 -1.46 -10.66 -32.72
N LYS A 388 -0.91 -9.71 -33.49
CA LYS A 388 -1.59 -8.50 -34.01
C LYS A 388 -2.98 -8.75 -34.62
N GLU A 389 -3.31 -9.97 -35.05
CA GLU A 389 -4.56 -10.32 -35.73
C GLU A 389 -5.79 -10.52 -34.82
N SER A 390 -5.61 -10.63 -33.50
CA SER A 390 -6.74 -10.82 -32.56
C SER A 390 -7.24 -9.51 -31.92
N LEU A 391 -6.58 -8.38 -32.21
CA LEU A 391 -6.90 -7.05 -31.69
C LEU A 391 -8.00 -6.30 -32.47
N GLU A 392 -8.53 -6.84 -33.57
CA GLU A 392 -9.49 -6.10 -34.41
C GLU A 392 -10.97 -6.37 -34.11
N LYS A 393 -11.33 -7.19 -33.11
CA LYS A 393 -12.76 -7.52 -32.85
C LYS A 393 -13.33 -7.23 -31.46
N GLU A 394 -12.53 -6.78 -30.50
CA GLU A 394 -13.06 -6.25 -29.23
C GLU A 394 -12.21 -5.05 -28.79
N VAL A 395 -12.36 -3.94 -29.51
CA VAL A 395 -11.73 -2.65 -29.17
C VAL A 395 -12.78 -1.55 -29.35
N LEU A 396 -13.25 -1.02 -28.23
CA LEU A 396 -13.85 0.31 -28.10
C LEU A 396 -13.77 0.73 -26.62
N ILE A 397 -12.54 0.84 -26.11
CA ILE A 397 -12.18 2.05 -25.35
C ILE A 397 -11.69 3.01 -26.42
N ASP A 398 -11.97 4.30 -26.26
CA ASP A 398 -11.58 5.39 -27.15
C ASP A 398 -10.04 5.53 -27.21
N SER A 399 -9.38 4.50 -27.74
CA SER A 399 -7.95 4.42 -27.99
C SER A 399 -7.66 5.14 -29.30
N GLN A 400 -7.94 6.45 -29.32
CA GLN A 400 -7.20 7.37 -30.18
C GLN A 400 -5.91 7.84 -29.50
N VAL A 401 -5.23 6.97 -28.74
CA VAL A 401 -3.81 7.21 -28.42
C VAL A 401 -3.01 6.57 -29.56
N LYS A 402 -2.92 7.31 -30.68
CA LYS A 402 -1.72 7.17 -31.51
C LYS A 402 -0.56 7.49 -30.57
N ALA A 403 0.28 6.51 -30.28
CA ALA A 403 1.62 6.79 -29.77
C ALA A 403 2.34 7.59 -30.86
N GLU A 404 2.13 8.90 -30.89
CA GLU A 404 3.05 9.83 -31.52
C GLU A 404 4.42 9.53 -30.89
N ASP A 405 5.49 9.50 -31.69
CA ASP A 405 6.86 9.35 -31.19
C ASP A 405 7.17 10.47 -30.18
N LYS A 406 6.81 10.22 -28.92
CA LYS A 406 6.94 11.13 -27.79
C LYS A 406 7.97 10.54 -26.86
N THR A 407 9.08 11.24 -26.70
CA THR A 407 10.06 10.91 -25.67
C THR A 407 9.78 11.76 -24.44
N LEU A 408 9.55 11.13 -23.29
CA LEU A 408 9.37 11.81 -22.02
C LEU A 408 10.68 11.78 -21.23
N PHE A 409 11.10 12.94 -20.72
CA PHE A 409 12.22 13.05 -19.80
C PHE A 409 11.75 13.60 -18.45
N ILE A 410 12.28 13.01 -17.38
CA ILE A 410 12.09 13.48 -16.00
C ILE A 410 13.35 14.26 -15.61
N LEU A 411 13.25 15.59 -15.47
CA LEU A 411 14.42 16.43 -15.16
C LEU A 411 14.58 16.78 -13.67
N GLY A 412 13.60 16.46 -12.82
CA GLY A 412 13.77 16.58 -11.37
C GLY A 412 12.46 16.67 -10.60
N ALA A 413 12.53 16.23 -9.34
CA ALA A 413 11.49 16.41 -8.34
C ALA A 413 11.89 17.59 -7.41
N GLY A 414 10.97 18.51 -7.18
CA GLY A 414 11.09 19.67 -6.31
C GLY A 414 10.01 19.66 -5.23
N VAL A 415 10.23 20.37 -4.13
CA VAL A 415 9.25 20.38 -3.02
C VAL A 415 8.10 21.34 -3.35
N ILE A 416 6.85 20.87 -3.27
CA ILE A 416 5.69 21.75 -3.28
C ILE A 416 5.70 22.51 -1.94
N LYS A 417 6.05 23.80 -1.95
CA LYS A 417 5.80 24.66 -0.78
C LYS A 417 4.32 25.00 -0.77
N ARG A 418 3.59 24.53 0.25
CA ARG A 418 2.22 24.94 0.54
C ARG A 418 2.21 25.78 1.80
#